data_AF-A0A3M6X502-F1
#
_entry.id   AF-A0A3M6X502-F1
#
_cell.length_a   1.000
_cell.length_b   1.000
_cell.length_c   1.000
_cell.angle_alpha   90.00
_cell.angle_beta   90.00
_cell.angle_gamma   90.00
#
_symmetry.space_group_name_H-M   'P 1'
#
loop_
_entity.id
_entity.type
_entity.pdbx_description
1 polymer ?
#
loop_
_entity_poly.entity_id
_entity_poly.type
_entity_poly.pdbx_seq_one_letter_code
_entity_poly.pdbx_strand_id
1 'polypeptide(L)'
;MAPAFFFTVGVMVPDPNRTPRVSSGATGGRWMPPKAMGGNIRGTSLNFKHDGRRTAIVPALPSNLREYKCYSVYHDHAFLWTVDYDATAERVGDGRDTTAANGNGNGNDSSDEDNSSSESSDDEEEEERPDWSTMSFSLGSSYTSYAGQRQQQQRLHCRRHDQLWATQLFTDIYTAQQENRNPQYGGLNGELPLLIALLALTMPPQCLPQYLPQCMGNTWNVYPPNTFPRGCGWIDRRGLVVRVLYDPATMSITELRALEIGNYGCIFR
;
A
#
# COMPACT_ATOMS: atom_id res chain seq x y z
N MET A 1 -9.57 -15.19 -18.69
CA MET A 1 -10.26 -15.09 -17.39
C MET A 1 -9.22 -14.67 -16.37
N ALA A 2 -9.53 -13.75 -15.45
CA ALA A 2 -8.55 -13.30 -14.46
C ALA A 2 -8.14 -14.46 -13.53
N PRO A 3 -6.90 -14.44 -13.00
CA PRO A 3 -6.40 -15.47 -12.11
C PRO A 3 -7.15 -15.52 -10.77
N ALA A 4 -7.25 -16.71 -10.18
CA ALA A 4 -7.77 -16.88 -8.84
C ALA A 4 -6.65 -16.66 -7.80
N PHE A 5 -6.97 -16.00 -6.69
CA PHE A 5 -6.03 -15.75 -5.60
C PHE A 5 -6.75 -15.61 -4.26
N PHE A 6 -5.99 -15.74 -3.19
CA PHE A 6 -6.44 -15.42 -1.84
C PHE A 6 -5.77 -14.13 -1.40
N PHE A 7 -6.41 -13.41 -0.48
CA PHE A 7 -5.76 -12.27 0.12
C PHE A 7 -6.25 -12.03 1.54
N THR A 8 -5.41 -11.40 2.34
CA THR A 8 -5.75 -10.95 3.69
C THR A 8 -5.73 -9.44 3.74
N VAL A 9 -6.67 -8.85 4.47
CA VAL A 9 -6.63 -7.42 4.83
C VAL A 9 -6.58 -7.35 6.35
N GLY A 10 -5.42 -7.01 6.89
CA GLY A 10 -5.18 -6.79 8.32
C GLY A 10 -5.22 -5.30 8.65
N VAL A 11 -5.85 -4.94 9.77
CA VAL A 11 -5.72 -3.60 10.35
C VAL A 11 -4.31 -3.44 10.90
N MET A 12 -3.73 -2.27 10.68
CA MET A 12 -2.45 -1.87 11.27
C MET A 12 -2.61 -0.48 11.88
N VAL A 13 -2.06 -0.29 13.08
CA VAL A 13 -2.07 1.00 13.77
C VAL A 13 -0.69 1.29 14.36
N PRO A 14 -0.26 2.56 14.45
CA PRO A 14 0.96 2.87 15.17
C PRO A 14 0.78 2.53 16.67
N ASP A 15 1.85 2.08 17.32
CA ASP A 15 1.84 1.85 18.77
C ASP A 15 1.50 3.16 19.51
N PRO A 16 0.36 3.24 20.23
CA PRO A 16 -0.06 4.48 20.89
C PRO A 16 0.85 4.87 22.06
N ASN A 17 1.69 3.95 22.56
CA ASN A 17 2.60 4.21 23.67
C ASN A 17 3.96 4.74 23.21
N ARG A 18 4.21 4.82 21.90
CA ARG A 18 5.46 5.36 21.35
C ARG A 18 5.30 6.80 20.91
N THR A 19 6.38 7.56 21.03
CA THR A 19 6.46 8.92 20.49
C THR A 19 6.27 8.87 18.97
N PRO A 20 5.30 9.61 18.40
CA PRO A 20 5.09 9.61 16.96
C PRO A 20 6.34 10.10 16.22
N ARG A 21 6.74 9.35 15.18
CA ARG A 21 7.77 9.81 14.25
C ARG A 21 7.20 10.97 13.44
N VAL A 22 7.96 12.05 13.34
CA VAL A 22 7.59 13.23 12.56
C VAL A 22 8.76 13.66 11.69
N SER A 23 8.44 14.22 10.53
CA SER A 23 9.41 14.85 9.65
C SER A 23 10.03 16.07 10.33
N SER A 24 11.18 16.53 9.83
CA SER A 24 11.86 17.70 10.40
C SER A 24 10.99 18.96 10.40
N GLY A 25 11.30 19.92 11.28
CA GLY A 25 10.63 21.23 11.29
C GLY A 25 10.69 21.96 9.94
N ALA A 26 11.79 21.79 9.19
CA ALA A 26 11.95 22.33 7.83
C ALA A 26 10.96 21.72 6.81
N THR A 27 10.45 20.52 7.07
CA THR A 27 9.44 19.84 6.25
C THR A 27 8.02 19.91 6.86
N GLY A 28 7.86 20.73 7.91
CA GLY A 28 6.56 21.03 8.52
C GLY A 28 6.12 20.06 9.62
N GLY A 29 7.02 19.24 10.19
CA GLY A 29 6.69 18.43 11.38
C GLY A 29 5.60 17.37 11.14
N ARG A 30 5.51 16.82 9.92
CA ARG A 30 4.41 15.94 9.52
C ARG A 30 4.58 14.55 10.10
N TRP A 31 3.48 13.89 10.44
CA TRP A 31 3.54 12.51 10.91
C TRP A 31 4.15 11.58 9.84
N MET A 32 4.98 10.65 10.29
CA MET A 32 5.56 9.60 9.47
C MET A 32 5.31 8.23 10.14
N PRO A 33 5.07 7.16 9.36
CA PRO A 33 4.87 5.84 9.93
C PRO A 33 6.06 5.34 10.78
N PRO A 34 5.85 4.55 11.85
CA PRO A 34 6.94 3.98 12.64
C PRO A 34 7.86 3.06 11.84
N LYS A 35 9.17 3.12 12.14
CA LYS A 35 10.21 2.23 11.59
C LYS A 35 10.61 1.13 12.54
N ALA A 36 10.66 1.43 13.83
CA ALA A 36 11.14 0.47 14.82
C ALA A 36 10.26 -0.79 14.88
N MET A 37 10.90 -1.93 15.11
CA MET A 37 10.20 -3.20 15.37
C MET A 37 9.20 -3.03 16.53
N GLY A 38 7.99 -3.54 16.34
CA GLY A 38 6.87 -3.37 17.27
C GLY A 38 6.26 -1.97 17.30
N GLY A 39 6.73 -1.04 16.46
CA GLY A 39 6.13 0.30 16.31
C GLY A 39 4.81 0.28 15.54
N ASN A 40 4.57 -0.76 14.74
CA ASN A 40 3.32 -1.01 14.05
C ASN A 40 2.63 -2.23 14.68
N ILE A 41 1.41 -2.04 15.17
CA ILE A 41 0.63 -3.07 15.85
C ILE A 41 -0.37 -3.67 14.86
N ARG A 42 -0.39 -5.00 14.80
CA ARG A 42 -1.36 -5.77 14.03
C ARG A 42 -2.69 -5.86 14.78
N GLY A 43 -3.76 -5.49 14.10
CA GLY A 43 -5.14 -5.67 14.56
C GLY A 43 -5.84 -6.85 13.90
N THR A 44 -7.18 -6.78 13.85
CA THR A 44 -8.02 -7.78 13.21
C THR A 44 -7.69 -7.96 11.73
N SER A 45 -7.73 -9.19 11.24
CA SER A 45 -7.52 -9.52 9.84
C SER A 45 -8.70 -10.30 9.25
N LEU A 46 -9.02 -9.99 8.00
CA LEU A 46 -10.06 -10.64 7.20
C LEU A 46 -9.41 -11.41 6.06
N ASN A 47 -9.91 -12.62 5.80
CA ASN A 47 -9.43 -13.47 4.72
C ASN A 47 -10.46 -13.50 3.58
N PHE A 48 -9.98 -13.43 2.35
CA PHE A 48 -10.79 -13.42 1.15
C PHE A 48 -10.25 -14.39 0.10
N LYS A 49 -11.14 -14.85 -0.76
CA LYS A 49 -10.82 -15.56 -2.00
C LYS A 49 -11.44 -14.82 -3.17
N HIS A 50 -10.64 -14.55 -4.18
CA HIS A 50 -11.08 -14.14 -5.52
C HIS A 50 -10.96 -15.32 -6.47
N ASP A 51 -12.05 -15.70 -7.14
CA ASP A 51 -12.09 -16.86 -8.06
C ASP A 51 -11.82 -16.49 -9.53
N GLY A 52 -11.40 -15.25 -9.79
CA GLY A 52 -11.24 -14.68 -11.13
C GLY A 52 -12.49 -13.95 -11.66
N ARG A 53 -13.61 -14.01 -10.92
CA ARG A 53 -14.85 -13.28 -11.25
C ARG A 53 -15.50 -12.64 -10.02
N ARG A 54 -15.50 -13.35 -8.89
CA ARG A 54 -16.16 -12.96 -7.65
C ARG A 54 -15.18 -13.05 -6.50
N THR A 55 -15.39 -12.18 -5.53
CA THR A 55 -14.68 -12.20 -4.27
C THR A 55 -15.64 -12.60 -3.15
N ALA A 56 -15.16 -13.37 -2.19
CA ALA A 56 -15.90 -13.73 -0.99
C ALA A 56 -14.97 -13.82 0.22
N ILE A 57 -15.53 -13.58 1.41
CA ILE A 57 -14.83 -13.88 2.67
C ILE A 57 -14.70 -15.39 2.82
N VAL A 58 -13.55 -15.82 3.33
CA VAL A 58 -13.33 -17.20 3.76
C VAL A 58 -13.00 -17.22 5.25
N PRO A 59 -13.50 -18.20 6.02
CA PRO A 59 -13.24 -18.26 7.47
C PRO A 59 -11.78 -18.55 7.79
N ALA A 60 -11.09 -19.31 6.93
CA ALA A 60 -9.69 -19.66 7.08
C ALA A 60 -9.03 -19.79 5.70
N LEU A 61 -7.72 -19.53 5.67
CA LEU A 61 -6.89 -19.78 4.49
C LEU A 61 -6.46 -21.25 4.43
N PRO A 62 -6.44 -21.88 3.24
CA PRO A 62 -5.78 -23.17 3.05
C PRO A 62 -4.30 -23.13 3.47
N SER A 63 -3.80 -24.24 4.03
CA SER A 63 -2.42 -24.32 4.55
C SER A 63 -1.35 -24.41 3.47
N ASN A 64 -1.72 -24.76 2.24
CA ASN A 64 -0.81 -24.93 1.10
C ASN A 64 -0.55 -23.63 0.31
N LEU A 65 -1.16 -22.51 0.71
CA LEU A 65 -0.99 -21.25 0.02
C LEU A 65 0.42 -20.70 0.20
N ARG A 66 0.95 -20.07 -0.85
CA ARG A 66 2.20 -19.32 -0.82
C ARG A 66 1.93 -17.84 -0.95
N GLU A 67 2.70 -17.03 -0.23
CA GLU A 67 2.66 -15.59 -0.42
C GLU A 67 3.18 -15.22 -1.81
N TYR A 68 2.46 -14.35 -2.49
CA TYR A 68 2.90 -13.70 -3.72
C TYR A 68 3.59 -12.38 -3.39
N LYS A 69 2.87 -11.46 -2.74
CA LYS A 69 3.36 -10.13 -2.34
C LYS A 69 2.60 -9.65 -1.10
N CYS A 70 3.23 -8.76 -0.34
CA CYS A 70 2.66 -8.08 0.81
C CYS A 70 2.87 -6.58 0.68
N TYR A 71 1.91 -5.77 1.14
CA TYR A 71 2.09 -4.33 1.32
C TYR A 71 1.59 -3.92 2.69
N SER A 72 2.35 -3.08 3.38
CA SER A 72 1.87 -2.28 4.50
C SER A 72 1.62 -0.86 4.01
N VAL A 73 0.43 -0.33 4.30
CA VAL A 73 -0.01 0.98 3.82
C VAL A 73 -0.57 1.78 4.97
N TYR A 74 -0.15 3.04 5.13
CA TYR A 74 -0.81 4.02 5.99
C TYR A 74 -1.44 5.14 5.17
N HIS A 75 -2.62 5.57 5.60
CA HIS A 75 -3.18 6.85 5.22
C HIS A 75 -2.96 7.87 6.35
N ASP A 76 -2.42 9.06 6.03
CA ASP A 76 -2.40 10.21 6.94
C ASP A 76 -2.49 11.52 6.13
N HIS A 77 -3.47 12.37 6.46
CA HIS A 77 -3.81 13.58 5.71
C HIS A 77 -4.02 13.33 4.22
N ALA A 78 -3.03 13.68 3.39
CA ALA A 78 -3.07 13.48 1.94
C ALA A 78 -2.17 12.32 1.50
N PHE A 79 -1.36 11.75 2.38
CA PHE A 79 -0.30 10.83 2.02
C PHE A 79 -0.73 9.38 2.20
N LEU A 80 -0.33 8.57 1.22
CA LEU A 80 -0.41 7.12 1.25
C LEU A 80 1.01 6.59 1.32
N TRP A 81 1.43 6.22 2.52
CA TRP A 81 2.74 5.67 2.81
C TRP A 81 2.73 4.16 2.59
N THR A 82 3.76 3.63 1.96
CA THR A 82 3.86 2.21 1.58
C THR A 82 5.22 1.62 1.90
N VAL A 83 5.22 0.33 2.27
CA VAL A 83 6.34 -0.62 2.14
C VAL A 83 5.80 -1.95 1.61
N ASP A 84 6.63 -2.69 0.90
CA ASP A 84 6.32 -3.94 0.19
C ASP A 84 6.53 -5.21 1.04
N TYR A 85 6.35 -5.10 2.36
CA TYR A 85 6.40 -6.20 3.32
C TYR A 85 5.51 -5.92 4.55
N ASP A 86 5.41 -6.87 5.48
CA ASP A 86 4.59 -6.76 6.70
C ASP A 86 5.32 -5.95 7.78
N ALA A 87 5.00 -4.66 7.88
CA ALA A 87 5.60 -3.73 8.83
C ALA A 87 5.21 -4.01 10.29
N THR A 88 4.27 -4.93 10.54
CA THR A 88 3.90 -5.38 11.90
C THR A 88 4.75 -6.57 12.37
N ALA A 89 5.39 -7.27 11.44
CA ALA A 89 6.21 -8.44 11.71
C ALA A 89 7.71 -8.14 11.69
N GLU A 90 8.12 -7.00 11.10
CA GLU A 90 9.52 -6.67 10.85
C GLU A 90 9.78 -5.17 11.03
N ARG A 91 11.03 -4.79 11.29
CA ARG A 91 11.46 -3.38 11.28
C ARG A 91 11.41 -2.82 9.86
N VAL A 92 11.16 -1.51 9.72
CA VAL A 92 11.18 -0.82 8.42
C VAL A 92 12.48 -0.03 8.23
N GLY A 93 13.15 -0.22 7.10
CA GLY A 93 14.46 0.37 6.81
C GLY A 93 15.48 0.08 7.92
N ASP A 94 16.23 1.10 8.34
CA ASP A 94 17.16 1.02 9.47
C ASP A 94 16.52 0.77 10.86
N GLY A 95 15.19 0.75 10.97
CA GLY A 95 14.48 0.58 12.23
C GLY A 95 14.58 1.76 13.21
N ARG A 96 15.21 2.87 12.83
CA ARG A 96 15.42 4.05 13.67
C ARG A 96 14.29 5.04 13.46
N ASP A 97 13.52 5.27 14.51
CA ASP A 97 12.56 6.37 14.57
C ASP A 97 13.32 7.67 14.84
N THR A 98 13.79 8.35 13.79
CA THR A 98 14.44 9.65 13.95
C THR A 98 13.41 10.67 14.45
N THR A 99 13.48 11.01 15.74
CA THR A 99 12.66 12.07 16.33
C THR A 99 13.30 13.42 16.01
N ALA A 100 13.01 13.99 14.84
CA ALA A 100 13.48 15.33 14.48
C ALA A 100 12.82 16.47 15.31
N ALA A 101 11.99 16.16 16.31
CA ALA A 101 11.16 17.12 17.02
C ALA A 101 11.27 17.14 18.55
N ASN A 102 12.18 16.39 19.19
CA ASN A 102 12.50 16.62 20.60
C ASN A 102 13.70 17.56 20.68
N GLY A 103 13.40 18.87 20.73
CA GLY A 103 14.35 19.95 20.95
C GLY A 103 15.05 19.90 22.31
N ASN A 104 15.89 18.88 22.51
CA ASN A 104 16.88 18.83 23.58
C ASN A 104 18.15 18.07 23.14
N GLY A 105 18.50 18.19 21.86
CA GLY A 105 19.82 17.87 21.36
C GLY A 105 20.72 19.07 21.59
N ASN A 106 21.55 19.02 22.62
CA ASN A 106 22.78 19.80 22.64
C ASN A 106 23.46 19.57 21.29
N GLY A 107 23.62 20.62 20.50
CA GLY A 107 24.28 20.55 19.21
C GLY A 107 25.69 20.01 19.41
N ASN A 108 25.93 18.81 18.89
CA ASN A 108 27.25 18.38 18.47
C ASN A 108 27.08 17.31 17.40
N ASP A 109 26.46 17.70 16.29
CA ASP A 109 26.54 16.98 15.04
C ASP A 109 27.65 17.62 14.21
N SER A 110 28.88 17.19 14.46
CA SER A 110 30.00 17.35 13.53
C SER A 110 31.02 16.23 13.71
N SER A 111 31.13 15.43 12.66
CA SER A 111 32.33 14.77 12.12
C SER A 111 33.09 13.76 12.99
N ASP A 112 33.10 12.52 12.50
CA ASP A 112 34.26 11.66 12.29
C ASP A 112 35.31 11.59 13.42
N GLU A 113 35.35 10.47 14.14
CA GLU A 113 36.62 9.79 14.41
C GLU A 113 36.41 8.27 14.40
N ASP A 114 37.15 7.63 13.48
CA ASP A 114 37.42 6.20 13.41
C ASP A 114 37.88 5.66 14.77
N ASN A 115 37.31 4.53 15.19
CA ASN A 115 38.10 3.55 15.93
C ASN A 115 37.67 2.13 15.59
N SER A 116 38.46 1.55 14.69
CA SER A 116 38.55 0.11 14.46
C SER A 116 38.76 -0.63 15.78
N SER A 117 37.85 -1.53 16.12
CA SER A 117 38.18 -2.73 16.88
C SER A 117 37.36 -3.88 16.31
N SER A 118 38.09 -4.85 15.77
CA SER A 118 37.57 -6.03 15.11
C SER A 118 37.01 -7.01 16.15
N GLU A 119 35.74 -7.35 16.02
CA GLU A 119 35.22 -8.62 16.49
C GLU A 119 34.35 -9.15 15.35
N SER A 120 34.82 -10.21 14.70
CA SER A 120 34.13 -10.89 13.61
C SER A 120 32.79 -11.46 14.10
N SER A 121 31.70 -10.88 13.64
CA SER A 121 30.51 -11.66 13.29
C SER A 121 30.35 -11.57 11.78
N ASP A 122 30.08 -12.71 11.15
CA ASP A 122 29.69 -12.83 9.74
C ASP A 122 28.38 -12.07 9.53
N ASP A 123 28.44 -10.75 9.51
CA ASP A 123 27.33 -9.89 9.11
C ASP A 123 27.24 -10.01 7.59
N GLU A 124 26.51 -11.03 7.14
CA GLU A 124 25.85 -11.01 5.84
C GLU A 124 25.38 -9.58 5.61
N GLU A 125 25.84 -8.91 4.55
CA GLU A 125 25.40 -7.57 4.18
C GLU A 125 23.86 -7.61 4.11
N GLU A 126 23.18 -7.30 5.22
CA GLU A 126 21.73 -7.31 5.30
C GLU A 126 21.28 -6.26 4.28
N GLU A 127 20.79 -6.72 3.11
CA GLU A 127 20.28 -5.85 2.07
C GLU A 127 19.40 -4.78 2.73
N GLU A 128 19.79 -3.51 2.61
CA GLU A 128 19.13 -2.42 3.31
C GLU A 128 17.65 -2.41 2.90
N ARG A 129 16.78 -2.80 3.83
CA ARG A 129 15.36 -2.99 3.54
C ARG A 129 14.74 -1.66 3.09
N PRO A 130 13.76 -1.68 2.17
CA PRO A 130 13.10 -0.47 1.74
C PRO A 130 12.47 0.30 2.91
N ASP A 131 12.86 1.56 3.08
CA ASP A 131 12.15 2.49 3.97
C ASP A 131 10.79 2.90 3.37
N TRP A 132 9.92 3.41 4.25
CA TRP A 132 8.65 4.03 3.91
C TRP A 132 8.81 5.04 2.78
N SER A 133 7.94 4.93 1.79
CA SER A 133 7.85 5.91 0.72
C SER A 133 6.40 6.16 0.37
N THR A 134 6.12 7.27 -0.30
CA THR A 134 4.78 7.51 -0.82
C THR A 134 4.55 6.64 -2.04
N MET A 135 3.31 6.17 -2.20
CA MET A 135 2.95 5.49 -3.45
C MET A 135 3.20 6.41 -4.66
N SER A 136 3.45 5.80 -5.81
CA SER A 136 3.78 6.50 -7.05
C SER A 136 3.33 5.69 -8.27
N PHE A 137 3.43 6.29 -9.44
CA PHE A 137 2.94 5.78 -10.71
C PHE A 137 4.03 5.71 -11.77
N SER A 138 3.95 4.72 -12.65
CA SER A 138 4.66 4.68 -13.92
C SER A 138 3.65 4.59 -15.07
N LEU A 139 4.12 4.92 -16.29
CA LEU A 139 3.31 4.88 -17.49
C LEU A 139 3.23 3.45 -18.03
N GLY A 140 2.02 2.91 -18.12
CA GLY A 140 1.72 1.65 -18.79
C GLY A 140 1.29 1.84 -20.25
N SER A 141 0.89 0.73 -20.89
CA SER A 141 0.34 0.74 -22.25
C SER A 141 -0.96 1.56 -22.33
N SER A 142 -1.25 2.17 -23.49
CA SER A 142 -2.51 2.90 -23.74
C SER A 142 -2.82 4.01 -22.71
N TYR A 143 -1.79 4.72 -22.21
CA TYR A 143 -1.95 5.78 -21.20
C TYR A 143 -2.57 5.28 -19.88
N THR A 144 -2.41 3.99 -19.57
CA THR A 144 -2.75 3.45 -18.25
C THR A 144 -1.68 3.84 -17.24
N SER A 145 -2.09 4.03 -15.98
CA SER A 145 -1.16 4.22 -14.87
C SER A 145 -0.88 2.87 -14.21
N TYR A 146 0.37 2.63 -13.82
CA TYR A 146 0.75 1.50 -12.98
C TYR A 146 1.11 2.02 -11.58
N ALA A 147 0.34 1.65 -10.56
CA ALA A 147 0.58 2.05 -9.17
C ALA A 147 1.55 1.08 -8.47
N GLY A 148 2.54 1.64 -7.79
CA GLY A 148 3.50 0.87 -7.00
C GLY A 148 4.32 1.75 -6.07
N GLN A 149 5.38 1.17 -5.53
CA GLN A 149 6.38 1.88 -4.74
C GLN A 149 7.51 2.42 -5.64
N ARG A 150 8.04 3.61 -5.31
CA ARG A 150 9.23 4.22 -5.95
C ARG A 150 9.20 4.24 -7.50
N GLN A 151 8.03 4.53 -8.05
CA GLN A 151 7.83 4.74 -9.48
C GLN A 151 8.23 6.18 -9.89
N GLN A 152 8.13 6.45 -11.18
CA GLN A 152 8.67 7.68 -11.80
C GLN A 152 7.84 8.94 -11.51
N GLN A 153 6.54 8.80 -11.26
CA GLN A 153 5.60 9.92 -11.16
C GLN A 153 4.84 9.88 -9.84
N GLN A 154 4.66 11.03 -9.17
CA GLN A 154 3.84 11.10 -7.94
C GLN A 154 2.34 11.20 -8.22
N ARG A 155 1.93 11.36 -9.48
CA ARG A 155 0.56 11.63 -9.88
C ARG A 155 0.12 10.63 -10.94
N LEU A 156 -1.18 10.32 -10.96
CA LEU A 156 -1.78 9.53 -12.04
C LEU A 156 -1.44 10.17 -13.40
N HIS A 157 -1.18 9.35 -14.41
CA HIS A 157 -0.79 9.88 -15.70
C HIS A 157 -1.96 10.58 -16.41
N CYS A 158 -3.07 9.85 -16.53
CA CYS A 158 -4.27 10.30 -17.22
C CYS A 158 -5.51 9.76 -16.50
N ARG A 159 -6.58 10.57 -16.49
CA ARG A 159 -7.93 10.13 -16.13
C ARG A 159 -8.95 10.58 -17.17
N ARG A 160 -10.10 9.92 -17.17
CA ARG A 160 -11.32 10.40 -17.80
C ARG A 160 -12.27 11.00 -16.76
N HIS A 161 -13.21 11.81 -17.21
CA HIS A 161 -14.17 12.49 -16.33
C HIS A 161 -15.17 11.54 -15.67
N ASP A 162 -15.47 10.41 -16.32
CA ASP A 162 -16.41 9.38 -15.86
C ASP A 162 -15.79 8.38 -14.87
N GLN A 163 -14.47 8.44 -14.64
CA GLN A 163 -13.73 7.50 -13.79
C GLN A 163 -13.84 7.86 -12.31
N LEU A 164 -14.96 7.48 -11.69
CA LEU A 164 -15.21 7.68 -10.26
C LEU A 164 -14.14 7.05 -9.36
N TRP A 165 -13.52 5.94 -9.78
CA TRP A 165 -12.44 5.30 -9.01
C TRP A 165 -11.27 6.25 -8.77
N ALA A 166 -10.95 7.13 -9.73
CA ALA A 166 -9.79 8.00 -9.63
C ALA A 166 -9.94 9.04 -8.51
N THR A 167 -11.16 9.46 -8.21
CA THR A 167 -11.44 10.42 -7.13
C THR A 167 -11.69 9.75 -5.78
N GLN A 168 -12.15 8.50 -5.78
CA GLN A 168 -12.42 7.74 -4.56
C GLN A 168 -11.18 7.04 -3.99
N LEU A 169 -10.30 6.51 -4.83
CA LEU A 169 -9.08 5.81 -4.39
C LEU A 169 -8.00 6.77 -3.89
N PHE A 170 -7.97 8.00 -4.42
CA PHE A 170 -6.83 8.88 -4.28
C PHE A 170 -7.18 10.24 -3.68
N THR A 171 -6.34 10.67 -2.74
CA THR A 171 -6.29 12.04 -2.23
C THR A 171 -5.80 13.00 -3.32
N ASP A 172 -5.95 14.30 -3.08
CA ASP A 172 -5.74 15.34 -4.11
C ASP A 172 -4.29 15.39 -4.64
N ILE A 173 -3.30 14.97 -3.84
CA ILE A 173 -1.89 15.02 -4.24
C ILE A 173 -1.55 14.00 -5.35
N TYR A 174 -2.37 12.97 -5.53
CA TYR A 174 -2.20 11.93 -6.55
C TYR A 174 -3.06 12.17 -7.81
N THR A 175 -3.77 13.30 -7.88
CA THR A 175 -4.67 13.66 -8.98
C THR A 175 -3.98 13.56 -10.34
N ALA A 176 -4.69 13.10 -11.36
CA ALA A 176 -4.15 12.94 -12.71
C ALA A 176 -3.48 14.20 -13.27
N GLN A 177 -2.42 14.02 -14.05
CA GLN A 177 -1.72 15.09 -14.76
C GLN A 177 -2.54 15.58 -15.97
N GLN A 178 -3.27 14.68 -16.62
CA GLN A 178 -4.06 14.97 -17.81
C GLN A 178 -5.48 14.43 -17.67
N GLU A 179 -6.44 15.17 -18.24
CA GLU A 179 -7.82 14.72 -18.41
C GLU A 179 -8.09 14.46 -19.89
N ASN A 180 -8.65 13.30 -20.21
CA ASN A 180 -8.88 12.87 -21.58
C ASN A 180 -10.31 12.35 -21.79
N ARG A 181 -10.82 12.47 -23.02
CA ARG A 181 -12.15 12.00 -23.42
C ARG A 181 -12.12 10.69 -24.20
N ASN A 182 -10.94 10.23 -24.63
CA ASN A 182 -10.81 8.97 -25.37
C ASN A 182 -11.13 7.78 -24.43
N PRO A 183 -12.15 6.95 -24.74
CA PRO A 183 -12.55 5.82 -23.89
C PRO A 183 -11.49 4.69 -23.83
N GLN A 184 -10.48 4.73 -24.69
CA GLN A 184 -9.36 3.80 -24.65
C GLN A 184 -8.26 4.23 -23.69
N TYR A 185 -8.27 5.49 -23.24
CA TYR A 185 -7.27 6.03 -22.32
C TYR A 185 -7.82 6.11 -20.91
N GLY A 186 -6.88 6.24 -19.97
CA GLY A 186 -7.19 6.22 -18.55
C GLY A 186 -7.50 4.80 -18.09
N GLY A 187 -6.91 4.44 -16.97
CA GLY A 187 -7.03 3.13 -16.36
C GLY A 187 -5.93 2.96 -15.34
N LEU A 188 -6.14 2.02 -14.41
CA LEU A 188 -5.19 1.75 -13.35
C LEU A 188 -4.93 0.25 -13.27
N ASN A 189 -3.64 -0.05 -13.29
CA ASN A 189 -3.03 -1.31 -12.97
C ASN A 189 -2.00 -1.07 -11.87
N GLY A 190 -1.32 -2.10 -11.38
CA GLY A 190 -0.37 -1.95 -10.29
C GLY A 190 -0.26 -3.17 -9.42
N GLU A 191 0.55 -3.01 -8.37
CA GLU A 191 0.78 -3.99 -7.33
C GLU A 191 -0.55 -4.40 -6.67
N LEU A 192 -0.95 -5.68 -6.80
CA LEU A 192 -2.24 -6.18 -6.31
C LEU A 192 -2.51 -5.85 -4.83
N PRO A 193 -1.60 -6.15 -3.89
CA PRO A 193 -1.85 -5.84 -2.48
C PRO A 193 -2.02 -4.32 -2.23
N LEU A 194 -1.31 -3.46 -2.96
CA LEU A 194 -1.49 -2.01 -2.89
C LEU A 194 -2.87 -1.60 -3.40
N LEU A 195 -3.30 -2.09 -4.57
CA LEU A 195 -4.63 -1.76 -5.11
C LEU A 195 -5.77 -2.21 -4.20
N ILE A 196 -5.63 -3.38 -3.56
CA ILE A 196 -6.58 -3.88 -2.55
C ILE A 196 -6.59 -2.95 -1.33
N ALA A 197 -5.42 -2.52 -0.85
CA ALA A 197 -5.32 -1.57 0.26
C ALA A 197 -6.02 -0.23 -0.07
N LEU A 198 -5.78 0.32 -1.26
CA LEU A 198 -6.43 1.55 -1.72
C LEU A 198 -7.95 1.41 -1.75
N LEU A 199 -8.44 0.29 -2.29
CA LEU A 199 -9.87 0.00 -2.34
C LEU A 199 -10.46 -0.12 -0.93
N ALA A 200 -9.77 -0.79 -0.01
CA ALA A 200 -10.17 -0.91 1.39
C ALA A 200 -10.16 0.44 2.13
N LEU A 201 -9.27 1.38 1.76
CA LEU A 201 -9.22 2.72 2.32
C LEU A 201 -10.37 3.63 1.83
N THR A 202 -11.12 3.24 0.79
CA THR A 202 -12.30 4.01 0.33
C THR A 202 -13.50 3.91 1.27
N MET A 203 -13.50 2.97 2.22
CA MET A 203 -14.64 2.70 3.10
C MET A 203 -14.21 2.54 4.57
N PRO A 204 -15.09 2.79 5.55
CA PRO A 204 -14.78 2.56 6.96
C PRO A 204 -14.44 1.08 7.26
N PRO A 205 -13.59 0.79 8.26
CA PRO A 205 -13.17 -0.58 8.59
C PRO A 205 -14.32 -1.58 8.79
N GLN A 206 -15.40 -1.15 9.45
CA GLN A 206 -16.58 -1.97 9.72
C GLN A 206 -17.35 -2.38 8.45
N CYS A 207 -17.18 -1.66 7.35
CA CYS A 207 -17.83 -1.95 6.07
C CYS A 207 -17.03 -2.95 5.22
N LEU A 208 -15.74 -3.14 5.50
CA LEU A 208 -14.86 -3.99 4.68
C LEU A 208 -15.43 -5.40 4.43
N PRO A 209 -15.95 -6.14 5.43
CA PRO A 209 -16.42 -7.49 5.19
C PRO A 209 -17.55 -7.57 4.16
N GLN A 210 -18.46 -6.61 4.20
CA GLN A 210 -19.67 -6.61 3.37
C GLN A 210 -19.41 -6.02 1.98
N TYR A 211 -18.64 -4.94 1.90
CA TYR A 211 -18.58 -4.08 0.71
C TYR A 211 -17.34 -4.32 -0.16
N LEU A 212 -16.18 -4.66 0.42
CA LEU A 212 -14.96 -4.91 -0.35
C LEU A 212 -15.13 -6.02 -1.41
N PRO A 213 -15.79 -7.17 -1.13
CA PRO A 213 -15.95 -8.22 -2.13
C PRO A 213 -16.77 -7.80 -3.35
N GLN A 214 -17.72 -6.87 -3.17
CA GLN A 214 -18.61 -6.39 -4.24
C GLN A 214 -17.90 -5.43 -5.20
N CYS A 215 -16.83 -4.79 -4.74
CA CYS A 215 -15.99 -3.91 -5.55
C CYS A 215 -15.08 -4.68 -6.52
N MET A 216 -14.79 -5.96 -6.27
CA MET A 216 -13.79 -6.74 -7.00
C MET A 216 -14.45 -7.72 -7.99
N GLY A 217 -14.68 -7.25 -9.22
CA GLY A 217 -15.21 -8.03 -10.35
C GLY A 217 -14.21 -8.16 -11.50
N ASN A 218 -14.71 -8.34 -12.73
CA ASN A 218 -13.87 -8.35 -13.95
C ASN A 218 -13.06 -7.05 -14.12
N THR A 219 -13.72 -5.92 -13.83
CA THR A 219 -13.07 -4.63 -13.57
C THR A 219 -13.53 -4.22 -12.19
N TRP A 220 -12.59 -3.75 -11.38
CA TRP A 220 -12.86 -3.31 -10.04
C TRP A 220 -13.54 -1.95 -10.08
N ASN A 221 -14.44 -1.75 -9.12
CA ASN A 221 -15.25 -0.56 -9.01
C ASN A 221 -15.21 -0.05 -7.57
N VAL A 222 -15.47 1.24 -7.43
CA VAL A 222 -15.70 1.89 -6.14
C VAL A 222 -17.19 2.16 -5.98
N TYR A 223 -17.65 2.30 -4.75
CA TYR A 223 -19.00 2.78 -4.53
C TYR A 223 -19.12 4.26 -4.89
N PRO A 224 -20.28 4.69 -5.42
CA PRO A 224 -20.55 6.08 -5.71
C PRO A 224 -20.58 6.94 -4.43
N PRO A 225 -20.32 8.27 -4.54
CA PRO A 225 -20.30 9.19 -3.40
C PRO A 225 -21.57 9.23 -2.54
N ASN A 226 -22.73 8.85 -3.11
CA ASN A 226 -24.00 8.77 -2.38
C ASN A 226 -24.07 7.56 -1.43
N THR A 227 -23.22 6.55 -1.62
CA THR A 227 -23.11 5.36 -0.76
C THR A 227 -21.92 5.50 0.18
N PHE A 228 -20.75 5.84 -0.37
CA PHE A 228 -19.55 6.15 0.39
C PHE A 228 -19.01 7.52 -0.04
N PRO A 229 -19.23 8.57 0.77
CA PRO A 229 -18.66 9.88 0.51
C PRO A 229 -17.15 9.81 0.36
N ARG A 230 -16.59 10.67 -0.50
CA ARG A 230 -15.15 10.74 -0.73
C ARG A 230 -14.42 10.94 0.60
N GLY A 231 -13.45 10.06 0.86
CA GLY A 231 -12.62 10.11 2.05
C GLY A 231 -13.27 9.57 3.33
N CYS A 232 -14.46 8.95 3.27
CA CYS A 232 -15.08 8.39 4.48
C CYS A 232 -14.25 7.26 5.14
N GLY A 233 -13.36 6.60 4.40
CA GLY A 233 -12.39 5.64 4.93
C GLY A 233 -10.99 6.21 5.19
N TRP A 234 -10.74 7.47 4.82
CA TRP A 234 -9.44 8.16 4.98
C TRP A 234 -9.29 8.71 6.39
N ILE A 235 -9.20 7.79 7.35
CA ILE A 235 -8.96 8.09 8.76
C ILE A 235 -7.46 8.29 8.95
N ASP A 236 -7.05 9.34 9.64
CA ASP A 236 -5.63 9.60 9.89
C ASP A 236 -4.96 8.47 10.67
N ARG A 237 -3.75 8.11 10.23
CA ARG A 237 -2.94 7.01 10.75
C ARG A 237 -3.62 5.64 10.67
N ARG A 238 -4.64 5.50 9.83
CA ARG A 238 -5.22 4.20 9.52
C ARG A 238 -4.24 3.43 8.66
N GLY A 239 -3.76 2.31 9.19
CA GLY A 239 -2.90 1.38 8.49
C GLY A 239 -3.62 0.12 8.06
N LEU A 240 -3.12 -0.49 6.99
CA LEU A 240 -3.51 -1.83 6.52
C LEU A 240 -2.27 -2.63 6.17
N VAL A 241 -2.27 -3.93 6.49
CA VAL A 241 -1.36 -4.92 5.90
C VAL A 241 -2.17 -5.79 4.97
N VAL A 242 -1.80 -5.81 3.69
CA VAL A 242 -2.46 -6.62 2.67
C VAL A 242 -1.48 -7.65 2.13
N ARG A 243 -1.87 -8.93 2.20
CA ARG A 243 -1.08 -10.04 1.64
C ARG A 243 -1.88 -10.68 0.54
N VAL A 244 -1.26 -10.91 -0.61
CA VAL A 244 -1.83 -11.71 -1.69
C VAL A 244 -1.14 -13.06 -1.70
N LEU A 245 -1.94 -14.12 -1.76
CA LEU A 245 -1.48 -15.51 -1.73
C LEU A 245 -2.07 -16.27 -2.92
N TYR A 246 -1.35 -17.32 -3.33
CA TYR A 246 -1.78 -18.20 -4.42
C TYR A 246 -1.60 -19.65 -4.03
N ASP A 247 -2.41 -20.51 -4.65
CA ASP A 247 -2.23 -21.96 -4.54
C ASP A 247 -1.30 -22.42 -5.68
N PRO A 248 -0.07 -22.88 -5.37
CA PRO A 248 0.89 -23.30 -6.38
C PRO A 248 0.43 -24.53 -7.19
N ALA A 249 -0.57 -25.27 -6.72
CA ALA A 249 -1.14 -26.40 -7.46
C ALA A 249 -2.06 -25.95 -8.61
N THR A 250 -2.62 -24.74 -8.54
CA THR A 250 -3.62 -24.26 -9.51
C THR A 250 -3.22 -22.96 -10.23
N MET A 251 -2.21 -22.25 -9.72
CA MET A 251 -1.94 -20.87 -10.09
C MET A 251 -0.42 -20.61 -10.11
N SER A 252 0.07 -19.87 -11.11
CA SER A 252 1.46 -19.45 -11.18
C SER A 252 1.66 -17.99 -10.78
N ILE A 253 2.87 -17.65 -10.30
CA ILE A 253 3.30 -16.26 -10.04
C ILE A 253 3.18 -15.42 -11.32
N THR A 254 3.53 -15.99 -12.48
CA THR A 254 3.49 -15.31 -13.77
C THR A 254 2.10 -14.79 -14.12
N GLU A 255 1.06 -15.54 -13.80
CA GLU A 255 -0.32 -15.13 -14.07
C GLU A 255 -0.79 -13.99 -13.15
N LEU A 256 -0.38 -13.98 -11.88
CA LEU A 256 -0.65 -12.83 -10.99
C LEU A 256 0.10 -11.58 -11.44
N ARG A 257 1.36 -11.73 -11.86
CA ARG A 257 2.11 -10.63 -12.47
C ARG A 257 1.45 -10.15 -13.77
N ALA A 258 0.94 -11.07 -14.58
CA ALA A 258 0.21 -10.74 -15.80
C ALA A 258 -1.08 -9.95 -15.51
N LEU A 259 -1.76 -10.22 -14.38
CA LEU A 259 -2.86 -9.39 -13.89
C LEU A 259 -2.39 -7.99 -13.50
N GLU A 260 -1.32 -7.87 -12.72
CA GLU A 260 -0.77 -6.58 -12.28
C GLU A 260 -0.38 -5.66 -13.44
N ILE A 261 0.19 -6.20 -14.51
CA ILE A 261 0.62 -5.40 -15.69
C ILE A 261 -0.48 -5.19 -16.72
N GLY A 262 -1.66 -5.77 -16.52
CA GLY A 262 -2.84 -5.52 -17.37
C GLY A 262 -3.04 -6.47 -18.56
N ASN A 263 -2.40 -7.65 -18.58
CA ASN A 263 -2.62 -8.63 -19.66
C ASN A 263 -4.06 -9.17 -19.68
N TYR A 264 -4.79 -9.03 -18.57
CA TYR A 264 -6.22 -9.36 -18.46
C TYR A 264 -7.14 -8.14 -18.59
N GLY A 265 -6.60 -6.99 -19.01
CA GLY A 265 -7.28 -5.69 -18.98
C GLY A 265 -6.91 -4.87 -17.75
N CYS A 266 -7.40 -3.63 -17.70
CA CYS A 266 -7.16 -2.76 -16.55
C CYS A 266 -7.95 -3.21 -15.32
N ILE A 267 -7.32 -3.20 -14.15
CA ILE A 267 -7.98 -3.50 -12.88
C ILE A 267 -9.05 -2.45 -12.61
N PHE A 268 -8.75 -1.15 -12.78
CA PHE A 268 -9.76 -0.09 -12.84
C PHE A 268 -9.76 0.55 -14.22
N ARG A 269 -10.95 0.86 -14.75
CA ARG A 269 -11.13 1.40 -16.09
C ARG A 269 -12.02 2.63 -16.12
#